data_AF-A0A9P5Q016-F1
#
_entry.id   AF-A0A9P5Q016-F1
#
_cell.length_a   1.000
_cell.length_b   1.000
_cell.length_c   1.000
_cell.angle_alpha   90.00
_cell.angle_beta   90.00
_cell.angle_gamma   90.00
#
_symmetry.space_group_name_H-M   'P 1'
#
loop_
_entity.id
_entity.type
_entity.pdbx_description
1 polymer ?
#
loop_
_entity_poly.entity_id
_entity_poly.type
_entity_poly.pdbx_seq_one_letter_code
_entity_poly.pdbx_strand_id
1 'polypeptide(L)'
;MFSSLATTTTSFRTASRNTQNYKNLLCRSSKRVISSSTIRLADPWPLPGTPEHLASTATPSDEARIKPLERRNESLETLRARLVYQSRKRGTLESDLLLATFARDNLSVMTEIELKEYDKLLDEPDWDIYYWATGKRTPPERWADSALLKRLSVHAKNEGKVVRRMPSL
;
A
#
# COMPACT_ATOMS: atom_id res chain seq x y z
N MET A 1 -24.32 46.51 38.54
CA MET A 1 -23.33 45.77 39.35
C MET A 1 -22.46 45.02 38.35
N PHE A 2 -21.35 45.63 37.89
CA PHE A 2 -19.96 45.35 38.33
C PHE A 2 -19.61 43.86 38.11
N SER A 3 -18.62 43.40 37.34
CA SER A 3 -17.36 43.93 36.76
C SER A 3 -16.89 42.88 35.72
N SER A 4 -16.34 43.20 34.54
CA SER A 4 -14.95 43.58 34.18
C SER A 4 -13.83 42.53 34.41
N LEU A 5 -12.97 42.38 33.37
CA LEU A 5 -11.56 41.90 33.31
C LEU A 5 -11.31 40.37 33.18
N ALA A 6 -10.31 39.84 32.45
CA ALA A 6 -9.18 40.39 31.68
C ALA A 6 -8.65 39.36 30.65
N THR A 7 -8.03 39.87 29.58
CA THR A 7 -7.18 39.19 28.60
C THR A 7 -5.81 38.81 29.18
N THR A 8 -5.20 37.70 28.72
CA THR A 8 -3.77 37.43 28.97
C THR A 8 -3.10 36.84 27.74
N THR A 9 -2.38 37.70 27.02
CA THR A 9 -1.44 37.37 25.95
C THR A 9 -0.18 36.76 26.57
N THR A 10 0.13 35.50 26.25
CA THR A 10 1.42 34.89 26.61
C THR A 10 2.31 34.84 25.38
N SER A 11 3.25 35.78 25.31
CA SER A 11 4.32 35.83 24.32
C SER A 11 5.52 35.05 24.85
N PHE A 12 5.90 33.96 24.17
CA PHE A 12 7.16 33.27 24.42
C PHE A 12 8.23 33.80 23.44
N ARG A 13 9.06 34.71 23.94
CA ARG A 13 10.37 35.03 23.38
C ARG A 13 11.37 33.96 23.84
N THR A 14 11.97 33.22 22.92
CA THR A 14 13.17 32.43 23.21
C THR A 14 14.38 33.00 22.49
N ALA A 15 15.40 33.23 23.31
CA ALA A 15 16.65 33.91 23.10
C ALA A 15 17.45 33.48 21.85
N SER A 16 17.96 34.51 21.17
CA SER A 16 19.17 34.47 20.35
C SER A 16 20.36 33.95 21.15
N ARG A 17 20.99 32.86 20.70
CA ARG A 17 22.33 32.45 21.16
C ARG A 17 23.36 32.86 20.12
N ASN A 18 24.08 33.90 20.49
CA ASN A 18 25.30 34.41 19.88
C ASN A 18 26.42 33.37 20.03
N THR A 19 26.90 32.80 18.92
CA THR A 19 28.15 32.02 18.88
C THR A 19 29.19 32.81 18.09
N GLN A 20 30.04 33.52 18.81
CA GLN A 20 31.24 34.17 18.31
C GLN A 20 32.40 33.18 18.20
N ASN A 21 33.20 33.36 17.15
CA ASN A 21 34.63 33.03 17.01
C ASN A 21 35.08 31.57 16.96
N TYR A 22 35.44 31.13 15.76
CA TYR A 22 36.77 30.53 15.53
C TYR A 22 37.37 31.13 14.26
N LYS A 23 38.33 32.04 14.44
CA LYS A 23 39.18 32.56 13.37
C LYS A 23 40.29 31.56 13.07
N ASN A 24 40.56 31.41 11.78
CA ASN A 24 41.87 31.10 11.17
C ASN A 24 42.47 29.71 11.41
N LEU A 25 42.28 28.84 10.41
CA LEU A 25 43.34 27.94 9.96
C LEU A 25 43.58 28.20 8.48
N LEU A 26 44.81 28.66 8.19
CA LEU A 26 45.35 28.89 6.86
C LEU A 26 45.33 27.59 6.06
N CYS A 27 44.58 27.55 4.95
CA CYS A 27 44.89 26.63 3.86
C CYS A 27 45.37 27.43 2.65
N ARG A 28 46.66 27.27 2.41
CA ARG A 28 47.48 27.86 1.35
C ARG A 28 46.86 27.53 -0.01
N SER A 29 46.54 28.57 -0.79
CA SER A 29 46.12 28.44 -2.18
C SER A 29 47.21 27.72 -2.98
N SER A 30 46.96 26.47 -3.35
CA SER A 30 47.68 25.79 -4.42
C SER A 30 46.71 25.66 -5.57
N LYS A 31 46.81 26.57 -6.55
CA LYS A 31 46.08 26.51 -7.82
C LYS A 31 46.54 25.26 -8.58
N ARG A 32 45.85 24.13 -8.40
CA ARG A 32 45.95 22.99 -9.31
C ARG A 32 44.98 23.24 -10.46
N VAL A 33 45.54 23.48 -11.66
CA VAL A 33 44.83 23.90 -12.87
C VAL A 33 44.44 22.66 -13.68
N ILE A 34 43.49 21.84 -13.21
CA ILE A 34 42.80 20.85 -14.05
C ILE A 34 41.52 20.37 -13.35
N SER A 35 40.39 20.51 -14.06
CA SER A 35 39.00 20.22 -13.68
C SER A 35 38.28 21.30 -12.84
N SER A 36 37.48 22.12 -13.54
CA SER A 36 36.41 22.94 -12.95
C SER A 36 35.10 22.14 -12.93
N SER A 37 35.09 20.97 -12.29
CA SER A 37 33.81 20.38 -11.92
C SER A 37 33.21 21.25 -10.82
N THR A 38 32.06 21.87 -11.10
CA THR A 38 31.27 22.61 -10.09
C THR A 38 31.15 21.72 -8.86
N ILE A 39 31.74 22.13 -7.73
CA ILE A 39 31.61 21.38 -6.47
C ILE A 39 30.12 21.39 -6.15
N ARG A 40 29.41 20.27 -6.41
CA ARG A 40 28.09 20.06 -5.84
C ARG A 40 28.31 19.88 -4.35
N LEU A 41 28.16 20.96 -3.60
CA LEU A 41 28.42 21.00 -2.16
C LEU A 41 27.45 20.08 -1.39
N ALA A 42 26.27 19.83 -1.97
CA ALA A 42 25.27 18.91 -1.46
C ALA A 42 25.39 17.56 -2.18
N ASP A 43 25.32 16.48 -1.41
CA ASP A 43 25.23 15.12 -1.92
C ASP A 43 23.90 14.97 -2.67
N PRO A 44 23.91 14.60 -3.97
CA PRO A 44 22.68 14.30 -4.68
C PRO A 44 21.89 13.12 -4.08
N TRP A 45 22.51 12.31 -3.20
CA TRP A 45 21.91 11.16 -2.55
C TRP A 45 21.97 11.29 -1.02
N PRO A 46 20.96 11.91 -0.38
CA PRO A 46 20.96 12.09 1.06
C PRO A 46 20.99 10.75 1.78
N LEU A 47 21.76 10.66 2.88
CA LEU A 47 21.88 9.43 3.67
C LEU A 47 20.50 8.98 4.20
N PRO A 48 20.25 7.66 4.27
CA PRO A 48 19.01 7.13 4.85
C PRO A 48 18.75 7.66 6.26
N GLY A 49 17.52 8.10 6.52
CA GLY A 49 17.08 8.59 7.83
C GLY A 49 17.41 10.07 8.13
N THR A 50 18.07 10.78 7.22
CA THR A 50 18.19 12.24 7.30
C THR A 50 16.82 12.92 7.07
N PRO A 51 16.57 14.13 7.60
CA PRO A 51 15.32 14.85 7.38
C PRO A 51 15.07 15.13 5.89
N GLU A 52 16.13 15.38 5.12
CA GLU A 52 16.05 15.57 3.66
C GLU A 52 15.65 14.28 2.95
N HIS A 53 16.26 13.15 3.32
CA HIS A 53 15.86 11.84 2.80
C HIS A 53 14.40 11.52 3.13
N LEU A 54 13.97 11.76 4.38
CA LEU A 54 12.60 11.54 4.81
C LEU A 54 11.61 12.43 4.05
N ALA A 55 11.93 13.71 3.84
CA ALA A 55 11.10 14.63 3.06
C ALA A 55 11.01 14.22 1.59
N SER A 56 12.10 13.72 0.99
CA SER A 56 12.09 13.23 -0.39
C SER A 56 11.36 11.89 -0.57
N THR A 57 11.32 11.07 0.48
CA THR A 57 10.65 9.75 0.47
C THR A 57 9.19 9.85 0.91
N ALA A 58 8.78 10.96 1.51
CA ALA A 58 7.41 11.19 1.95
C ALA A 58 6.49 11.33 0.73
N THR A 59 5.80 10.25 0.40
CA THR A 59 4.71 10.27 -0.58
C THR A 59 3.59 11.18 -0.04
N PRO A 60 3.21 12.27 -0.75
CA PRO A 60 2.07 13.10 -0.38
C PRO A 60 0.81 12.26 -0.25
N SER A 61 0.04 12.49 0.81
CA SER A 61 -1.20 11.75 1.08
C SER A 61 -2.29 11.91 0.00
N ASP A 62 -2.15 12.91 -0.88
CA ASP A 62 -3.07 13.22 -1.99
C ASP A 62 -2.76 12.47 -3.30
N GLU A 63 -1.73 11.61 -3.34
CA GLU A 63 -1.46 10.83 -4.54
C GLU A 63 -2.58 9.81 -4.81
N ALA A 64 -3.22 9.94 -5.97
CA ALA A 64 -4.29 9.05 -6.38
C ALA A 64 -3.74 7.63 -6.56
N ARG A 65 -4.18 6.70 -5.70
CA ARG A 65 -3.92 5.26 -5.86
C ARG A 65 -4.36 4.86 -7.27
N ILE A 66 -3.40 4.45 -8.11
CA ILE A 66 -3.68 4.07 -9.50
C ILE A 66 -4.71 2.96 -9.48
N LYS A 67 -5.91 3.24 -10.01
CA LYS A 67 -6.96 2.24 -10.09
C LYS A 67 -6.62 1.22 -11.19
N PRO A 68 -6.87 -0.08 -10.97
CA PRO A 68 -6.73 -1.08 -12.02
C PRO A 68 -7.53 -0.71 -13.27
N LEU A 69 -6.97 -1.00 -14.44
CA LEU A 69 -7.62 -0.71 -15.73
C LEU A 69 -8.77 -1.70 -15.97
N GLU A 70 -9.98 -1.16 -16.16
CA GLU A 70 -11.15 -1.96 -16.51
C GLU A 70 -11.05 -2.50 -17.95
N ARG A 71 -11.21 -3.82 -18.12
CA ARG A 71 -11.29 -4.46 -19.44
C ARG A 71 -12.75 -4.63 -19.85
N ARG A 72 -13.13 -4.06 -21.01
CA ARG A 72 -14.55 -3.96 -21.42
C ARG A 72 -14.99 -5.02 -22.45
N ASN A 73 -14.07 -5.68 -23.15
CA ASN A 73 -14.38 -6.48 -24.35
C ASN A 73 -13.73 -7.87 -24.37
N GLU A 74 -13.81 -8.64 -23.29
CA GLU A 74 -13.30 -10.03 -23.25
C GLU A 74 -14.44 -11.07 -23.26
N SER A 75 -14.18 -12.25 -23.84
CA SER A 75 -15.12 -13.38 -23.78
C SER A 75 -15.19 -13.98 -22.37
N LEU A 76 -16.30 -14.65 -22.02
CA LEU A 76 -16.46 -15.28 -20.70
C LEU A 76 -15.37 -16.31 -20.38
N GLU A 77 -14.91 -17.06 -21.38
CA GLU A 77 -13.82 -18.02 -21.23
C GLU A 77 -12.50 -17.31 -20.92
N THR A 78 -12.20 -16.24 -21.66
CA THR A 78 -11.01 -15.40 -21.42
C THR A 78 -11.02 -14.78 -20.03
N LEU A 79 -12.19 -14.26 -19.61
CA LEU A 79 -12.39 -13.71 -18.27
C LEU A 79 -12.11 -14.77 -17.19
N ARG A 80 -12.68 -15.98 -17.33
CA ARG A 80 -12.45 -17.07 -16.38
C ARG A 80 -10.98 -17.48 -16.32
N ALA A 81 -10.33 -17.68 -17.47
CA ALA A 81 -8.92 -18.04 -17.54
C ALA A 81 -8.03 -16.97 -16.86
N ARG A 82 -8.34 -15.70 -17.09
CA ARG A 82 -7.68 -14.56 -16.44
C ARG A 82 -7.88 -14.58 -14.91
N LEU A 83 -9.11 -14.75 -14.44
CA LEU A 83 -9.42 -14.79 -13.01
C LEU A 83 -8.75 -15.98 -12.31
N VAL A 84 -8.70 -17.16 -12.96
CA VAL A 84 -7.94 -18.31 -12.47
C VAL A 84 -6.46 -17.96 -12.33
N TYR A 85 -5.87 -17.32 -13.34
CA TYR A 85 -4.47 -16.92 -13.28
C TYR A 85 -4.20 -15.92 -12.15
N GLN A 86 -5.02 -14.87 -12.02
CA GLN A 86 -4.88 -13.87 -10.97
C GLN A 86 -5.08 -14.43 -9.56
N SER A 87 -5.95 -15.43 -9.41
CA SER A 87 -6.16 -16.11 -8.13
C SER A 87 -4.94 -16.92 -7.71
N ARG A 88 -4.13 -17.36 -8.68
CA ARG A 88 -2.94 -18.23 -8.50
C ARG A 88 -1.61 -17.50 -8.43
N LYS A 89 -1.62 -16.17 -8.56
CA LYS A 89 -0.41 -15.32 -8.65
C LYS A 89 -0.44 -14.22 -7.60
N ARG A 90 -0.57 -14.66 -6.35
CA ARG A 90 -0.63 -13.79 -5.16
C ARG A 90 0.71 -13.74 -4.43
N GLY A 91 0.85 -12.76 -3.54
CA GLY A 91 2.09 -12.53 -2.79
C GLY A 91 2.34 -13.55 -1.67
N THR A 92 1.28 -14.21 -1.18
CA THR A 92 1.31 -15.16 -0.06
C THR A 92 0.70 -16.50 -0.45
N LEU A 93 1.28 -17.60 0.05
CA LEU A 93 0.84 -18.96 -0.27
C LEU A 93 -0.53 -19.29 0.36
N GLU A 94 -0.84 -18.69 1.51
CA GLU A 94 -2.09 -18.89 2.23
C GLU A 94 -3.29 -18.35 1.46
N SER A 95 -3.19 -17.12 0.96
CA SER A 95 -4.22 -16.49 0.15
C SER A 95 -4.32 -17.16 -1.22
N ASP A 96 -3.16 -17.48 -1.81
CA ASP A 96 -3.06 -18.19 -3.08
C ASP A 96 -3.78 -19.56 -3.05
N LEU A 97 -3.48 -20.40 -2.05
CA LEU A 97 -4.09 -21.72 -1.92
C LEU A 97 -5.60 -21.63 -1.66
N LEU A 98 -6.04 -20.66 -0.85
CA LEU A 98 -7.44 -20.42 -0.57
C LEU A 98 -8.20 -20.03 -1.84
N LEU A 99 -7.69 -19.05 -2.58
CA LEU A 99 -8.33 -18.53 -3.79
C LEU A 99 -8.23 -19.51 -4.96
N ALA A 100 -7.11 -20.19 -5.15
CA ALA A 100 -6.93 -21.15 -6.24
C ALA A 100 -7.90 -22.35 -6.12
N THR A 101 -8.07 -22.88 -4.91
CA THR A 101 -9.04 -23.97 -4.67
C THR A 101 -10.47 -23.49 -4.81
N PHE A 102 -10.78 -22.29 -4.32
CA PHE A 102 -12.09 -21.66 -4.52
C PHE A 102 -12.40 -21.46 -6.00
N ALA A 103 -11.41 -20.96 -6.76
CA ALA A 103 -11.52 -20.65 -8.17
C ALA A 103 -11.86 -21.89 -9.00
N ARG A 104 -11.14 -23.00 -8.74
CA ARG A 104 -11.37 -24.29 -9.39
C ARG A 104 -12.81 -24.76 -9.23
N ASP A 105 -13.38 -24.64 -8.03
CA ASP A 105 -14.68 -25.22 -7.69
C ASP A 105 -15.86 -24.33 -8.10
N ASN A 106 -15.66 -23.00 -8.18
CA ASN A 106 -16.76 -22.05 -8.32
C ASN A 106 -16.81 -21.30 -9.67
N LEU A 107 -15.68 -21.04 -10.33
CA LEU A 107 -15.65 -20.16 -11.52
C LEU A 107 -16.38 -20.76 -12.74
N SER A 108 -16.46 -22.08 -12.82
CA SER A 108 -17.20 -22.79 -13.87
C SER A 108 -18.72 -22.60 -13.75
N VAL A 109 -19.22 -22.47 -12.52
CA VAL A 109 -20.65 -22.35 -12.20
C VAL A 109 -21.11 -20.89 -12.16
N MET A 110 -20.19 -19.96 -11.90
CA MET A 110 -20.51 -18.53 -11.75
C MET A 110 -20.99 -17.87 -13.05
N THR A 111 -21.95 -16.97 -12.86
CA THR A 111 -22.48 -16.07 -13.90
C THR A 111 -21.52 -14.91 -14.17
N GLU A 112 -21.67 -14.21 -15.29
CA GLU A 112 -20.82 -13.06 -15.64
C GLU A 112 -20.83 -11.95 -14.58
N ILE A 113 -21.96 -11.73 -13.91
CA ILE A 113 -22.10 -10.71 -12.86
C ILE A 113 -21.23 -11.09 -11.65
N GLU A 114 -21.29 -12.35 -11.23
CA GLU A 114 -20.46 -12.87 -10.14
C GLU A 114 -18.97 -12.87 -10.50
N LEU A 115 -18.62 -13.16 -11.76
CA LEU A 115 -17.22 -13.07 -12.22
C LEU A 115 -16.68 -11.63 -12.17
N LYS A 116 -17.51 -10.64 -12.52
CA LYS A 116 -17.14 -9.21 -12.39
C LYS A 116 -17.05 -8.76 -10.93
N GLU A 117 -17.90 -9.30 -10.05
CA GLU A 117 -17.78 -9.09 -8.61
C GLU A 117 -16.49 -9.71 -8.06
N TYR A 118 -16.13 -10.90 -8.54
CA TYR A 118 -14.87 -11.57 -8.21
C TYR A 118 -13.65 -10.79 -8.70
N ASP A 119 -13.67 -10.24 -9.92
CA ASP A 119 -12.60 -9.38 -10.45
C ASP A 119 -12.36 -8.18 -9.52
N LYS A 120 -13.42 -7.50 -9.09
CA LYS A 120 -13.34 -6.40 -8.10
C LYS A 120 -12.81 -6.87 -6.75
N LEU A 121 -13.10 -8.11 -6.38
CA LEU A 121 -12.58 -8.69 -5.14
C LEU A 121 -11.08 -8.95 -5.22
N LEU A 122 -10.60 -9.38 -6.38
CA LEU A 122 -9.20 -9.62 -6.64
C LEU A 122 -8.33 -8.34 -6.64
N ASP A 123 -8.93 -7.15 -6.75
CA ASP A 123 -8.23 -5.87 -6.67
C ASP A 123 -7.84 -5.46 -5.22
N GLU A 124 -8.47 -6.06 -4.21
CA GLU A 124 -8.15 -5.81 -2.80
C GLU A 124 -6.85 -6.52 -2.37
N PRO A 125 -6.18 -6.05 -1.30
CA PRO A 125 -4.93 -6.65 -0.86
C PRO A 125 -5.13 -8.06 -0.29
N ASP A 126 -4.21 -8.96 -0.61
CA ASP A 126 -4.28 -10.40 -0.32
C ASP A 126 -4.53 -10.73 1.16
N TRP A 127 -3.94 -9.95 2.07
CA TRP A 127 -4.11 -10.12 3.51
C TRP A 127 -5.52 -9.79 3.97
N ASP A 128 -6.13 -8.74 3.41
CA ASP A 128 -7.47 -8.33 3.79
C ASP A 128 -8.50 -9.36 3.31
N ILE A 129 -8.36 -9.84 2.07
CA ILE A 129 -9.18 -10.94 1.55
C ILE A 129 -9.12 -12.16 2.46
N TYR A 130 -7.92 -12.56 2.87
CA TYR A 130 -7.71 -13.69 3.78
C TYR A 130 -8.36 -13.46 5.16
N TYR A 131 -8.20 -12.26 5.74
CA TYR A 131 -8.79 -11.94 7.03
C TYR A 131 -10.31 -11.86 7.00
N TRP A 132 -10.91 -11.38 5.91
CA TRP A 132 -12.35 -11.38 5.72
C TRP A 132 -12.88 -12.81 5.56
N ALA A 133 -12.21 -13.64 4.76
CA ALA A 133 -12.60 -15.03 4.56
C ALA A 133 -12.55 -15.84 5.86
N THR A 134 -11.53 -15.61 6.69
CA THR A 134 -11.37 -16.28 8.00
C THR A 134 -12.20 -15.65 9.13
N GLY A 135 -12.88 -14.52 8.88
CA GLY A 135 -13.67 -13.81 9.89
C GLY A 135 -12.85 -13.10 10.96
N LYS A 136 -11.54 -12.89 10.74
CA LYS A 136 -10.65 -12.19 11.68
C LYS A 136 -10.81 -10.67 11.63
N ARG A 137 -11.26 -10.14 10.49
CA ARG A 137 -11.50 -8.70 10.26
C ARG A 137 -12.88 -8.50 9.66
N THR A 138 -13.58 -7.44 10.07
CA THR A 138 -14.84 -7.05 9.45
C THR A 138 -14.59 -6.52 8.04
N PRO A 139 -15.27 -7.05 7.01
CA PRO A 139 -15.17 -6.53 5.65
C PRO A 139 -15.76 -5.11 5.55
N PRO A 140 -15.29 -4.28 4.61
CA PRO A 140 -15.91 -3.00 4.29
C PRO A 140 -17.39 -3.16 3.89
N GLU A 141 -18.18 -2.10 4.04
CA GLU A 141 -19.63 -2.10 3.77
C GLU A 141 -19.98 -2.64 2.37
N ARG A 142 -19.18 -2.32 1.35
CA ARG A 142 -19.35 -2.82 -0.03
C ARG A 142 -19.39 -4.36 -0.12
N TRP A 143 -18.77 -5.05 0.83
CA TRP A 143 -18.53 -6.49 0.79
C TRP A 143 -19.24 -7.26 1.89
N ALA A 144 -19.67 -6.58 2.95
CA ALA A 144 -20.33 -7.17 4.11
C ALA A 144 -21.52 -8.06 3.69
N ASP A 145 -22.30 -7.62 2.71
CA ASP A 145 -23.50 -8.34 2.26
C ASP A 145 -23.29 -9.25 1.05
N SER A 146 -22.10 -9.22 0.44
CA SER A 146 -21.82 -9.96 -0.80
C SER A 146 -22.00 -11.48 -0.63
N ALA A 147 -22.75 -12.09 -1.56
CA ALA A 147 -22.92 -13.55 -1.60
C ALA A 147 -21.58 -14.26 -1.85
N LEU A 148 -20.70 -13.62 -2.62
CA LEU A 148 -19.38 -14.11 -2.95
C LEU A 148 -18.48 -14.27 -1.71
N LEU A 149 -18.41 -13.25 -0.85
CA LEU A 149 -17.60 -13.32 0.37
C LEU A 149 -18.15 -14.36 1.35
N LYS A 150 -19.48 -14.50 1.43
CA LYS A 150 -20.13 -15.55 2.21
C LYS A 150 -19.72 -16.94 1.72
N ARG A 151 -19.75 -17.19 0.41
CA ARG A 151 -19.26 -18.45 -0.21
C ARG A 151 -17.78 -18.67 0.08
N LEU A 152 -16.96 -17.63 0.00
CA LEU A 152 -15.53 -17.70 0.30
C LEU A 152 -15.27 -18.04 1.78
N SER A 153 -16.06 -17.49 2.71
CA SER A 153 -15.95 -17.80 4.13
C SER A 153 -16.34 -19.26 4.44
N VAL A 154 -17.42 -19.75 3.82
CA VAL A 154 -17.80 -21.17 3.91
C VAL A 154 -16.68 -22.06 3.38
N HIS A 155 -16.09 -21.70 2.23
CA HIS A 155 -14.92 -22.40 1.69
C HIS A 155 -13.74 -22.33 2.67
N ALA A 156 -13.45 -21.19 3.28
CA ALA A 156 -12.32 -21.04 4.21
C ALA A 156 -12.42 -21.95 5.44
N LYS A 157 -13.63 -22.19 5.97
CA LYS A 157 -13.86 -23.06 7.15
C LYS A 157 -13.43 -24.52 6.93
N ASN A 158 -13.46 -25.00 5.68
CA ASN A 158 -13.00 -26.34 5.30
C ASN A 158 -13.59 -27.45 6.18
N GLU A 159 -14.91 -27.52 6.33
CA GLU A 159 -15.60 -28.44 7.25
C GLU A 159 -15.23 -29.91 7.01
N GLY A 160 -14.99 -30.30 5.75
CA GLY A 160 -14.52 -31.64 5.38
C GLY A 160 -13.07 -31.96 5.76
N LYS A 161 -12.32 -31.01 6.33
CA LYS A 161 -10.90 -31.14 6.73
C LYS A 161 -10.00 -31.73 5.63
N VAL A 162 -10.34 -31.49 4.37
CA VAL A 162 -9.60 -32.00 3.22
C VAL A 162 -8.26 -31.28 3.13
N VAL A 163 -7.20 -32.03 2.83
CA VAL A 163 -5.87 -31.48 2.56
C VAL A 163 -5.92 -30.67 1.27
N ARG A 164 -5.68 -29.36 1.37
CA ARG A 164 -5.64 -28.48 0.21
C ARG A 164 -4.25 -28.53 -0.42
N ARG A 165 -4.23 -28.79 -1.71
CA ARG A 165 -3.04 -28.68 -2.55
C ARG A 165 -3.35 -27.74 -3.71
N MET A 166 -2.32 -27.08 -4.21
CA MET A 166 -2.44 -26.23 -5.39
C MET A 166 -2.97 -27.10 -6.55
N PRO A 167 -4.09 -26.73 -7.20
CA PRO A 167 -4.64 -27.48 -8.31
C PRO A 167 -3.72 -27.44 -9.54
N SER A 168 -3.74 -28.50 -10.34
CA SER A 168 -3.12 -28.54 -11.66
C SER A 168 -3.88 -27.67 -12.66
N LEU A 169 -3.18 -27.25 -13.73
CA LEU A 169 -3.77 -26.61 -14.90
C LEU A 169 -4.37 -27.64 -15.85
#